data_AF-A0A818Y6R7-F1
#
_entry.id   AF-A0A818Y6R7-F1
#
_cell.length_a   1.000
_cell.length_b   1.000
_cell.length_c   1.000
_cell.angle_alpha   90.00
_cell.angle_beta   90.00
_cell.angle_gamma   90.00
#
_symmetry.space_group_name_H-M   'P 1'
#
loop_
_entity.id
_entity.type
_entity.pdbx_description
1 polymer ?
#
loop_
_entity_poly.entity_id
_entity_poly.type
_entity_poly.pdbx_seq_one_letter_code
_entity_poly.pdbx_strand_id
1 'polypeptide(L)'
;MSIIDQCFDNNENFAIDLLKQPAVAFNDIYPLQLARKINCKSFLASKCVQKYLDHQWFGCINYKRTAINFRIFYILFLGLFSFVLLVDYFPLNIYNEYQSEIQILPISITEIILHICFWSFIIEEIRQFLCIDSKREYISGIWHMVDMIGAILYLISFITRFIILEQFFVVSKIFLCLDLILWYVRTLELFAAFEKLGPKLIMIFNTMKDLLFFVCCIVIFFIGYSISSWSLINTDNQISWNYNSNRSITDDRSSLWTWQLLHDVTNFGVWKIFGQVDPIDGTNAYSIVTFILTILFVAISNVLLLNVLVALFNITIENVRMQSHRIWRYQCFLLVYEYNNKPPLPPPFNTIYYLYSIIRYIIEKIQYYHQKCQHVACEISKDSIDSSETEVREEFKISNAMQHESAIADDYWSYILKHGKKDLVEVAIQNIERKLHDLQEQTHDMMNHESN
;
A
#
# COMPACT_ATOMS: atom_id res chain seq x y z
N MET A 1 0.06 30.44 21.88
CA MET A 1 0.60 29.30 22.65
C MET A 1 -0.56 28.36 22.88
N SER A 2 -0.43 27.07 22.58
CA SER A 2 -1.53 26.13 22.80
C SER A 2 -1.67 25.86 24.30
N ILE A 3 -2.89 25.65 24.80
CA ILE A 3 -3.16 25.32 26.22
C ILE A 3 -2.29 24.14 26.67
N ILE A 4 -2.02 23.20 25.77
CA ILE A 4 -1.17 22.04 26.06
C ILE A 4 0.31 22.41 26.22
N ASP A 5 0.82 23.44 25.54
CA ASP A 5 2.19 23.92 25.76
C ASP A 5 2.30 24.59 27.15
N GLN A 6 1.26 25.29 27.61
CA GLN A 6 1.23 25.86 28.96
C GLN A 6 1.13 24.77 30.05
N CYS A 7 0.30 23.75 29.83
CA CYS A 7 0.25 22.58 30.72
C CYS A 7 1.59 21.85 30.78
N PHE A 8 2.27 21.75 29.63
CA PHE A 8 3.58 21.13 29.52
C PHE A 8 4.68 21.93 30.24
N ASP A 9 4.68 23.26 30.09
CA ASP A 9 5.63 24.13 30.79
C ASP A 9 5.44 24.07 32.33
N ASN A 10 4.21 23.78 32.80
CA ASN A 10 3.90 23.61 34.22
C ASN A 10 4.24 22.20 34.75
N ASN A 11 3.87 21.14 34.04
CA ASN A 11 4.15 19.75 34.41
C ASN A 11 4.19 18.85 33.17
N GLU A 12 5.41 18.49 32.77
CA GLU A 12 5.67 17.69 31.57
C GLU A 12 5.00 16.32 31.60
N ASN A 13 5.08 15.61 32.73
CA ASN A 13 4.55 14.25 32.86
C ASN A 13 3.03 14.24 32.78
N PHE A 14 2.38 15.20 33.46
CA PHE A 14 0.93 15.34 33.41
C PHE A 14 0.43 15.65 31.99
N ALA A 15 1.10 16.55 31.28
CA ALA A 15 0.73 16.90 29.91
C ALA A 15 0.91 15.71 28.95
N ILE A 16 1.94 14.89 29.14
CA ILE A 16 2.15 13.65 28.37
C ILE A 16 1.07 12.61 28.67
N ASP A 17 0.69 12.44 29.93
CA ASP A 17 -0.35 11.47 30.29
C ASP A 17 -1.74 11.89 29.78
N LEU A 18 -2.00 13.19 29.68
CA LEU A 18 -3.21 13.71 29.04
C LEU A 18 -3.32 13.35 27.56
N LEU A 19 -2.18 13.18 26.85
CA LEU A 19 -2.19 12.71 25.45
C LEU A 19 -2.50 11.21 25.32
N LYS A 20 -2.28 10.42 26.39
CA LYS A 20 -2.51 8.97 26.43
C LYS A 20 -3.93 8.60 26.86
N GLN A 21 -4.70 9.54 27.39
CA GLN A 21 -6.05 9.25 27.88
C GLN A 21 -7.08 9.36 26.74
N PRO A 22 -7.91 8.33 26.51
CA PRO A 22 -9.01 8.42 25.56
C PRO A 22 -10.05 9.42 26.07
N ALA A 23 -10.55 10.27 25.18
CA ALA A 23 -11.58 11.24 25.54
C ALA A 23 -12.96 10.60 25.46
N VAL A 24 -13.58 10.36 26.62
CA VAL A 24 -14.94 9.80 26.73
C VAL A 24 -15.96 10.62 25.93
N ALA A 25 -15.77 11.96 25.89
CA ALA A 25 -16.62 12.88 25.11
C ALA A 25 -16.56 12.67 23.58
N PHE A 26 -15.55 11.93 23.08
CA PHE A 26 -15.33 11.68 21.65
C PHE A 26 -15.29 10.19 21.32
N ASN A 27 -16.14 9.36 21.95
CA ASN A 27 -16.18 7.90 21.74
C ASN A 27 -14.82 7.22 21.96
N ASP A 28 -14.15 7.55 23.07
CA ASP A 28 -12.84 6.99 23.47
C ASP A 28 -11.71 7.18 22.44
N ILE A 29 -11.82 8.20 21.58
CA ILE A 29 -10.77 8.55 20.63
C ILE A 29 -9.63 9.27 21.36
N TYR A 30 -8.39 8.86 21.05
CA TYR A 30 -7.20 9.51 21.58
C TYR A 30 -7.03 10.93 21.00
N PRO A 31 -6.59 11.93 21.80
CA PRO A 31 -6.41 13.31 21.34
C PRO A 31 -5.52 13.45 20.10
N LEU A 32 -4.47 12.64 19.99
CA LEU A 32 -3.57 12.62 18.82
C LEU A 32 -4.25 12.10 17.55
N GLN A 33 -5.12 11.08 17.68
CA GLN A 33 -5.87 10.54 16.56
C GLN A 33 -6.93 11.54 16.09
N LEU A 34 -7.60 12.22 17.02
CA LEU A 34 -8.55 13.29 16.71
C LEU A 34 -7.87 14.47 16.00
N ALA A 35 -6.74 14.92 16.53
CA ALA A 35 -5.96 16.01 15.92
C ALA A 35 -5.47 15.66 14.50
N ARG A 36 -5.13 14.40 14.25
CA ARG A 36 -4.80 13.91 12.90
C ARG A 36 -6.01 13.94 11.97
N LYS A 37 -7.17 13.40 12.40
CA LYS A 37 -8.41 13.41 11.59
C LYS A 37 -8.84 14.82 11.19
N ILE A 38 -8.63 15.80 12.07
CA ILE A 38 -8.95 17.23 11.83
C ILE A 38 -7.80 17.95 11.08
N ASN A 39 -6.66 17.28 10.84
CA ASN A 39 -5.46 17.84 10.22
C ASN A 39 -4.92 19.09 10.95
N CYS A 40 -4.93 19.05 12.29
CA CYS A 40 -4.49 20.17 13.13
C CYS A 40 -2.94 20.20 13.24
N LYS A 41 -2.30 20.68 12.18
CA LYS A 41 -0.83 20.73 12.02
C LYS A 41 -0.13 21.51 13.15
N SER A 42 -0.73 22.59 13.64
CA SER A 42 -0.16 23.43 14.70
C SER A 42 -0.09 22.70 16.04
N PHE A 43 -1.13 21.92 16.38
CA PHE A 43 -1.18 21.12 17.60
C PHE A 43 -0.20 19.94 17.55
N LEU A 44 -0.15 19.22 16.43
CA LEU A 44 0.75 18.08 16.25
C LEU A 44 2.24 18.49 16.22
N ALA A 45 2.52 19.73 15.85
CA ALA A 45 3.84 20.34 15.94
C ALA A 45 4.13 21.00 17.31
N SER A 46 3.31 20.81 18.35
CA SER A 46 3.53 21.40 19.68
C SER A 46 4.73 20.79 20.41
N LYS A 47 5.29 21.49 21.41
CA LYS A 47 6.46 21.02 22.19
C LYS A 47 6.14 19.74 22.94
N CYS A 48 4.97 19.69 23.59
CA CYS A 48 4.50 18.53 24.32
C CYS A 48 4.42 17.28 23.44
N VAL A 49 3.84 17.40 22.24
CA VAL A 49 3.68 16.26 21.31
C VAL A 49 5.04 15.74 20.85
N GLN A 50 5.99 16.63 20.55
CA GLN A 50 7.33 16.19 20.12
C GLN A 50 8.10 15.47 21.22
N LYS A 51 8.03 15.94 22.47
CA LYS A 51 8.66 15.21 23.59
C LYS A 51 8.01 13.86 23.83
N TYR A 52 6.69 13.77 23.69
CA TYR A 52 5.99 12.48 23.70
C TYR A 52 6.47 11.55 22.57
N LEU A 53 6.64 12.08 21.36
CA LEU A 53 7.16 11.31 20.23
C LEU A 53 8.61 10.87 20.47
N ASP A 54 9.45 11.70 21.08
CA ASP A 54 10.80 11.30 21.48
C ASP A 54 10.72 10.12 22.46
N HIS A 55 9.84 10.16 23.46
CA HIS A 55 9.63 9.02 24.36
C HIS A 55 9.13 7.76 23.66
N GLN A 56 8.24 7.88 22.67
CA GLN A 56 7.76 6.74 21.86
C GLN A 56 8.88 6.20 20.96
N TRP A 57 9.63 7.09 20.32
CA TRP A 57 10.74 6.77 19.43
C TRP A 57 11.95 6.21 20.18
N PHE A 58 12.12 6.53 21.47
CA PHE A 58 13.18 6.04 22.34
C PHE A 58 12.72 5.01 23.40
N GLY A 59 11.50 4.46 23.29
CA GLY A 59 10.90 3.55 24.28
C GLY A 59 11.70 2.28 24.61
N CYS A 60 11.18 1.46 25.53
CA CYS A 60 11.87 0.39 26.31
C CYS A 60 12.67 -0.69 25.55
N ILE A 61 12.67 -0.70 24.22
CA ILE A 61 13.55 -1.53 23.38
C ILE A 61 14.38 -0.54 22.57
N ASN A 62 15.71 -0.68 22.59
CA ASN A 62 16.70 0.23 22.01
C ASN A 62 16.47 0.52 20.51
N TYR A 63 15.46 1.34 20.18
CA TYR A 63 14.89 1.55 18.85
C TYR A 63 15.89 2.23 17.90
N LYS A 64 16.87 2.96 18.46
CA LYS A 64 18.05 3.43 17.71
C LYS A 64 18.72 2.28 16.96
N ARG A 65 18.91 1.13 17.60
CA ARG A 65 19.57 -0.04 16.99
C ARG A 65 18.70 -0.63 15.88
N THR A 66 17.40 -0.80 16.10
CA THR A 66 16.49 -1.37 15.10
C THR A 66 16.32 -0.44 13.90
N ALA A 67 16.07 0.85 14.11
CA ALA A 67 15.94 1.86 13.05
C ALA A 67 17.23 2.03 12.23
N ILE A 68 18.40 1.97 12.88
CA ILE A 68 19.70 1.93 12.17
C ILE A 68 19.79 0.66 11.32
N ASN A 69 19.37 -0.50 11.82
CA ASN A 69 19.38 -1.74 11.04
C ASN A 69 18.51 -1.62 9.79
N PHE A 70 17.27 -1.12 9.88
CA PHE A 70 16.40 -0.89 8.71
C PHE A 70 17.07 -0.01 7.65
N ARG A 71 17.79 1.05 8.06
CA ARG A 71 18.51 1.94 7.15
C ARG A 71 19.70 1.25 6.48
N ILE A 72 20.43 0.42 7.23
CA ILE A 72 21.53 -0.37 6.68
C ILE A 72 21.01 -1.35 5.63
N PHE A 73 19.91 -2.06 5.91
CA PHE A 73 19.27 -2.97 4.94
C PHE A 73 18.87 -2.25 3.65
N TYR A 74 18.33 -1.02 3.76
CA TYR A 74 17.98 -0.23 2.59
C TYR A 74 19.20 0.18 1.75
N ILE A 75 20.30 0.61 2.38
CA ILE A 75 21.55 0.95 1.68
C ILE A 75 22.16 -0.30 1.02
N LEU A 76 22.12 -1.45 1.70
CA LEU A 76 22.56 -2.72 1.12
C LEU A 76 21.70 -3.13 -0.07
N PHE A 77 20.38 -2.93 -0.02
CA PHE A 77 19.48 -3.13 -1.14
C PHE A 77 19.86 -2.25 -2.34
N LEU A 78 20.14 -0.96 -2.14
CA LEU A 78 20.61 -0.07 -3.22
C LEU A 78 21.95 -0.52 -3.81
N GLY A 79 22.85 -1.01 -2.95
CA GLY A 79 24.12 -1.60 -3.38
C GLY A 79 23.92 -2.85 -4.24
N LEU A 80 23.08 -3.78 -3.80
CA LEU A 80 22.70 -4.97 -4.54
C LEU A 80 22.04 -4.60 -5.88
N PHE A 81 21.11 -3.65 -5.86
CA PHE A 81 20.40 -3.21 -7.06
C PHE A 81 21.37 -2.62 -8.08
N SER A 82 22.29 -1.75 -7.64
CA SER A 82 23.33 -1.18 -8.50
C SER A 82 24.27 -2.26 -9.05
N PHE A 83 24.65 -3.23 -8.22
CA PHE A 83 25.50 -4.36 -8.64
C PHE A 83 24.82 -5.21 -9.72
N VAL A 84 23.55 -5.59 -9.53
CA VAL A 84 22.80 -6.37 -10.50
C VAL A 84 22.72 -5.63 -11.83
N LEU A 85 22.37 -4.34 -11.82
CA LEU A 85 22.20 -3.57 -13.05
C LEU A 85 23.52 -3.40 -13.84
N LEU A 86 24.64 -3.21 -13.12
CA LEU A 86 25.96 -3.02 -13.73
C LEU A 86 26.63 -4.33 -14.19
N VAL A 87 26.50 -5.41 -13.43
CA VAL A 87 27.31 -6.62 -13.60
C VAL A 87 26.49 -7.84 -14.01
N ASP A 88 25.34 -8.08 -13.38
CA ASP A 88 24.65 -9.38 -13.45
C ASP A 88 23.34 -9.39 -14.28
N TYR A 89 22.96 -8.28 -14.91
CA TYR A 89 21.72 -8.17 -15.69
C TYR A 89 21.93 -8.53 -17.16
N PHE A 90 21.68 -9.79 -17.51
CA PHE A 90 21.89 -10.36 -18.85
C PHE A 90 20.58 -10.79 -19.54
N PRO A 91 20.53 -10.80 -20.89
CA PRO A 91 19.35 -11.25 -21.63
C PRO A 91 19.18 -12.78 -21.54
N LEU A 92 17.92 -13.24 -21.40
CA LEU A 92 17.58 -14.67 -21.27
C LEU A 92 17.97 -15.51 -22.48
N ASN A 93 17.98 -14.90 -23.66
CA ASN A 93 18.13 -15.62 -24.93
C ASN A 93 19.55 -16.14 -25.17
N ILE A 94 20.57 -15.60 -24.49
CA ILE A 94 21.97 -16.04 -24.62
C ILE A 94 22.18 -17.47 -24.10
N TYR A 95 21.32 -17.96 -23.19
CA TYR A 95 21.44 -19.30 -22.62
C TYR A 95 21.10 -20.44 -23.59
N ASN A 96 20.50 -20.16 -24.75
CA ASN A 96 20.15 -21.19 -25.72
C ASN A 96 21.29 -21.54 -26.70
N GLU A 97 22.36 -20.75 -26.76
CA GLU A 97 23.41 -20.91 -27.80
C GLU A 97 24.76 -21.42 -27.26
N TYR A 98 25.06 -21.22 -25.97
CA TYR A 98 26.32 -21.65 -25.33
C TYR A 98 26.08 -22.65 -24.19
N GLN A 99 25.52 -23.82 -24.51
CA GLN A 99 25.47 -24.92 -23.54
C GLN A 99 26.79 -25.70 -23.58
N SER A 100 27.79 -25.21 -22.84
CA SER A 100 28.84 -26.06 -22.27
C SER A 100 29.24 -25.51 -20.90
N GLU A 101 28.96 -26.32 -19.89
CA GLU A 101 29.35 -26.20 -18.47
C GLU A 101 28.45 -25.35 -17.54
N ILE A 102 27.43 -26.03 -17.01
CA ILE A 102 26.92 -25.92 -15.62
C ILE A 102 26.51 -24.50 -15.17
N GLN A 103 25.41 -23.98 -15.71
CA GLN A 103 24.62 -22.97 -15.00
C GLN A 103 23.13 -23.31 -15.12
N ILE A 104 22.53 -23.72 -14.00
CA ILE A 104 21.21 -24.38 -13.93
C ILE A 104 20.05 -23.37 -14.01
N LEU A 105 20.33 -22.06 -13.97
CA LEU A 105 19.31 -21.01 -14.03
C LEU A 105 19.64 -19.92 -15.06
N PRO A 106 18.66 -19.51 -15.91
CA PRO A 106 18.82 -18.39 -16.85
C PRO A 106 18.82 -17.00 -16.16
N ILE A 107 18.70 -16.96 -14.83
CA ILE A 107 18.59 -15.77 -14.00
C ILE A 107 19.64 -15.89 -12.89
N SER A 108 20.43 -14.84 -12.67
CA SER A 108 21.43 -14.84 -11.59
C SER A 108 20.77 -14.93 -10.21
N ILE A 109 21.44 -15.58 -9.25
CA ILE A 109 20.97 -15.66 -7.86
C ILE A 109 20.78 -14.25 -7.27
N THR A 110 21.66 -13.30 -7.63
CA THR A 110 21.59 -11.91 -7.18
C THR A 110 20.36 -11.18 -7.74
N GLU A 111 20.00 -11.42 -9.01
CA GLU A 111 18.79 -10.92 -9.65
C GLU A 111 17.53 -11.49 -8.97
N ILE A 112 17.53 -12.77 -8.59
CA ILE A 112 16.42 -13.39 -7.85
C ILE A 112 16.24 -12.74 -6.48
N ILE A 113 17.33 -12.54 -5.73
CA ILE A 113 17.29 -11.88 -4.43
C ILE A 113 16.74 -10.45 -4.58
N LEU A 114 17.17 -9.73 -5.63
CA LEU A 114 16.66 -8.40 -5.94
C LEU A 114 15.14 -8.42 -6.18
N HIS A 115 14.64 -9.35 -7.00
CA HIS A 115 13.21 -9.49 -7.24
C HIS A 115 12.42 -9.79 -5.96
N ILE A 116 12.93 -10.65 -5.07
CA ILE A 116 12.31 -10.92 -3.77
C ILE A 116 12.21 -9.64 -2.93
N CYS A 117 13.26 -8.81 -2.94
CA CYS A 117 13.25 -7.52 -2.24
C CYS A 117 12.18 -6.58 -2.79
N PHE A 118 12.09 -6.43 -4.11
CA PHE A 118 11.06 -5.61 -4.74
C PHE A 118 9.64 -6.09 -4.44
N TRP A 119 9.39 -7.39 -4.53
CA TRP A 119 8.09 -7.96 -4.17
C TRP A 119 7.73 -7.68 -2.71
N SER A 120 8.70 -7.75 -1.81
CA SER A 120 8.53 -7.36 -0.41
C SER A 120 8.15 -5.88 -0.23
N PHE A 121 8.76 -4.96 -0.99
CA PHE A 121 8.37 -3.55 -0.99
C PHE A 121 6.97 -3.32 -1.58
N ILE A 122 6.62 -4.00 -2.67
CA ILE A 122 5.27 -3.90 -3.27
C ILE A 122 4.20 -4.40 -2.31
N ILE A 123 4.45 -5.50 -1.58
CA ILE A 123 3.52 -6.00 -0.56
C ILE A 123 3.35 -4.98 0.57
N GLU A 124 4.43 -4.32 0.99
CA GLU A 124 4.38 -3.26 1.98
C GLU A 124 3.53 -2.07 1.51
N GLU A 125 3.71 -1.65 0.25
CA GLU A 125 2.97 -0.57 -0.40
C GLU A 125 1.48 -0.90 -0.52
N ILE A 126 1.14 -2.11 -0.95
CA ILE A 126 -0.24 -2.61 -1.03
C ILE A 126 -0.89 -2.59 0.35
N ARG A 127 -0.18 -3.06 1.39
CA ARG A 127 -0.70 -3.03 2.76
C ARG A 127 -0.96 -1.60 3.22
N GLN A 128 -0.03 -0.67 3.01
CA GLN A 128 -0.22 0.73 3.38
C GLN A 128 -1.43 1.35 2.66
N PHE A 129 -1.56 1.10 1.36
CA PHE A 129 -2.69 1.56 0.57
C PHE A 129 -4.04 1.02 1.06
N LEU A 130 -4.08 -0.24 1.53
CA LEU A 130 -5.30 -0.85 2.08
C LEU A 130 -5.62 -0.41 3.50
N CYS A 131 -4.61 -0.14 4.34
CA CYS A 131 -4.80 0.26 5.73
C CYS A 131 -5.19 1.73 5.90
N ILE A 132 -4.98 2.58 4.89
CA ILE A 132 -5.30 4.01 4.96
C ILE A 132 -6.74 4.25 4.46
N ASP A 133 -7.60 4.72 5.36
CA ASP A 133 -9.02 4.98 5.07
C ASP A 133 -9.23 6.01 3.93
N SER A 134 -8.34 7.00 3.83
CA SER A 134 -8.42 8.08 2.85
C SER A 134 -7.35 7.97 1.76
N LYS A 135 -7.74 7.41 0.61
CA LYS A 135 -6.85 7.31 -0.57
C LYS A 135 -6.34 8.67 -1.07
N ARG A 136 -7.11 9.74 -0.85
CA ARG A 136 -6.68 11.11 -1.23
C ARG A 136 -5.54 11.61 -0.35
N GLU A 137 -5.55 11.27 0.93
CA GLU A 137 -4.47 11.65 1.86
C GLU A 137 -3.17 10.94 1.47
N TYR A 138 -3.26 9.66 1.10
CA TYR A 138 -2.14 8.88 0.60
C TYR A 138 -1.45 9.52 -0.63
N ILE A 139 -2.22 9.78 -1.68
CA ILE A 139 -1.70 10.32 -2.95
C ILE A 139 -1.13 11.74 -2.79
N SER A 140 -1.53 12.48 -1.75
CA SER A 140 -1.01 13.83 -1.48
C SER A 140 0.43 13.84 -0.96
N GLY A 141 0.93 12.71 -0.45
CA GLY A 141 2.30 12.58 0.04
C GLY A 141 3.31 12.43 -1.10
N ILE A 142 4.31 13.31 -1.15
CA ILE A 142 5.41 13.23 -2.15
C ILE A 142 6.07 11.85 -2.12
N TRP A 143 6.31 11.32 -0.92
CA TRP A 143 6.99 10.04 -0.73
C TRP A 143 6.16 8.84 -1.20
N HIS A 144 4.87 8.80 -0.85
CA HIS A 144 3.95 7.77 -1.34
C HIS A 144 3.79 7.83 -2.87
N MET A 145 3.82 9.03 -3.46
CA MET A 145 3.79 9.17 -4.91
C MET A 145 5.05 8.60 -5.57
N VAL A 146 6.23 8.85 -4.99
CA VAL A 146 7.50 8.27 -5.46
C VAL A 146 7.50 6.75 -5.35
N ASP A 147 7.04 6.20 -4.22
CA ASP A 147 6.93 4.75 -4.01
C ASP A 147 5.97 4.10 -5.00
N MET A 148 4.80 4.71 -5.24
CA MET A 148 3.82 4.23 -6.21
C MET A 148 4.38 4.26 -7.64
N ILE A 149 5.05 5.35 -8.04
CA ILE A 149 5.66 5.45 -9.38
C ILE A 149 6.78 4.40 -9.53
N GLY A 150 7.64 4.24 -8.51
CA GLY A 150 8.68 3.22 -8.51
C GLY A 150 8.13 1.81 -8.65
N ALA A 151 7.09 1.47 -7.87
CA ALA A 151 6.42 0.17 -7.97
C ALA A 151 5.86 -0.10 -9.38
N ILE A 152 5.24 0.91 -10.01
CA ILE A 152 4.71 0.78 -11.39
C ILE A 152 5.84 0.57 -12.41
N LEU A 153 6.92 1.37 -12.33
CA LEU A 153 8.07 1.25 -13.24
C LEU A 153 8.75 -0.12 -13.10
N TYR A 154 8.92 -0.59 -11.86
CA TYR A 154 9.44 -1.93 -11.60
C TYR A 154 8.52 -3.01 -12.19
N LEU A 155 7.19 -2.92 -12.04
CA LEU A 155 6.26 -3.90 -12.61
C LEU A 155 6.36 -3.95 -14.15
N ILE A 156 6.48 -2.79 -14.80
CA ILE A 156 6.69 -2.72 -16.25
C ILE A 156 8.03 -3.38 -16.63
N SER A 157 9.10 -3.06 -15.90
CA SER A 157 10.42 -3.68 -16.08
C SER A 157 10.37 -5.20 -15.91
N PHE A 158 9.69 -5.67 -14.87
CA PHE A 158 9.55 -7.09 -14.55
C PHE A 158 8.79 -7.81 -15.67
N ILE A 159 7.64 -7.30 -16.11
CA ILE A 159 6.86 -7.92 -17.18
C ILE A 159 7.67 -7.97 -18.48
N THR A 160 8.29 -6.85 -18.87
CA THR A 160 9.10 -6.78 -20.10
C THR A 160 10.34 -7.67 -20.06
N ARG A 161 10.92 -7.90 -18.87
CA ARG A 161 12.06 -8.81 -18.65
C ARG A 161 11.75 -10.28 -18.94
N PHE A 162 10.50 -10.74 -18.76
CA PHE A 162 10.09 -12.13 -19.04
C PHE A 162 9.59 -12.35 -20.46
N ILE A 163 9.46 -11.29 -21.26
CA ILE A 163 9.15 -11.42 -22.68
C ILE A 163 10.46 -11.78 -23.42
N ILE A 164 10.49 -12.94 -24.08
CA ILE A 164 11.67 -13.60 -24.70
C ILE A 164 12.16 -12.86 -25.98
N LEU A 165 11.89 -11.56 -26.09
CA LEU A 165 12.24 -10.74 -27.26
C LEU A 165 13.35 -9.74 -26.89
N GLU A 166 14.41 -9.67 -27.70
CA GLU A 166 15.59 -8.83 -27.42
C GLU A 166 15.26 -7.33 -27.26
N GLN A 167 14.31 -6.82 -28.03
CA GLN A 167 13.86 -5.42 -27.92
C GLN A 167 13.25 -5.12 -26.55
N PHE A 168 12.54 -6.09 -25.96
CA PHE A 168 11.91 -5.94 -24.65
C PHE A 168 12.94 -6.02 -23.51
N PHE A 169 14.07 -6.70 -23.71
CA PHE A 169 15.18 -6.66 -22.77
C PHE A 169 15.77 -5.25 -22.63
N VAL A 170 16.02 -4.55 -23.74
CA VAL A 170 16.51 -3.16 -23.70
C VAL A 170 15.52 -2.26 -22.97
N VAL A 171 14.22 -2.40 -23.28
CA VAL A 171 13.15 -1.66 -22.61
C VAL A 171 13.13 -1.94 -21.10
N SER A 172 13.23 -3.20 -20.68
CA SER A 172 13.30 -3.57 -19.26
C SER A 172 14.48 -2.90 -18.56
N LYS A 173 15.66 -2.90 -19.19
CA LYS A 173 16.87 -2.28 -18.62
C LYS A 173 16.70 -0.77 -18.45
N ILE A 174 16.09 -0.09 -19.41
CA ILE A 174 15.79 1.35 -19.33
C ILE A 174 14.86 1.65 -18.15
N PHE A 175 13.74 0.92 -18.05
CA PHE A 175 12.81 1.12 -16.94
C PHE A 175 13.46 0.83 -15.58
N LEU A 176 14.28 -0.21 -15.49
CA LEU A 176 15.02 -0.53 -14.27
C LEU A 176 16.04 0.55 -13.89
N CYS A 177 16.69 1.20 -14.87
CA CYS A 177 17.58 2.34 -14.62
C CYS A 177 16.83 3.56 -14.08
N LEU A 178 15.66 3.85 -14.65
CA LEU A 178 14.80 4.94 -14.19
C LEU A 178 14.28 4.67 -12.78
N ASP A 179 13.90 3.43 -12.50
CA ASP A 179 13.47 2.99 -11.17
C ASP A 179 14.62 3.16 -10.15
N LEU A 180 15.84 2.75 -10.48
CA LEU A 180 17.02 2.94 -9.61
C LEU A 180 17.20 4.39 -9.15
N ILE A 181 17.00 5.36 -10.05
CA ILE A 181 17.08 6.79 -9.71
C ILE A 181 16.03 7.16 -8.64
N LEU A 182 14.80 6.65 -8.77
CA LEU A 182 13.75 6.90 -7.79
C LEU A 182 14.07 6.29 -6.43
N TRP A 183 14.62 5.07 -6.39
CA TRP A 183 15.07 4.45 -5.14
C TRP A 183 16.22 5.22 -4.48
N TYR A 184 17.11 5.83 -5.26
CA TYR A 184 18.10 6.75 -4.69
C TYR A 184 17.46 8.02 -4.12
N VAL A 185 16.53 8.66 -4.84
CA VAL A 185 15.76 9.81 -4.34
C VAL A 185 15.00 9.45 -3.08
N ARG A 186 14.46 8.24 -2.99
CA ARG A 186 13.73 7.73 -1.82
C ARG A 186 14.58 7.71 -0.54
N THR A 187 15.90 7.54 -0.65
CA THR A 187 16.85 7.66 0.47
C THR A 187 16.76 9.01 1.19
N LEU A 188 16.33 10.07 0.50
CA LEU A 188 16.17 11.40 1.10
C LEU A 188 15.12 11.42 2.22
N GLU A 189 14.12 10.54 2.22
CA GLU A 189 13.17 10.45 3.34
C GLU A 189 13.87 9.99 4.63
N LEU A 190 14.85 9.09 4.52
CA LEU A 190 15.65 8.66 5.69
C LEU A 190 16.40 9.85 6.31
N PHE A 191 16.85 10.77 5.46
CA PHE A 191 17.49 12.00 5.93
C PHE A 191 16.50 13.03 6.48
N ALA A 192 15.23 12.98 6.04
CA ALA A 192 14.17 13.86 6.53
C ALA A 192 13.86 13.63 8.02
N ALA A 193 14.10 12.41 8.53
CA ALA A 193 13.91 12.07 9.94
C ALA A 193 14.97 12.69 10.88
N PHE A 194 16.12 13.16 10.38
CA PHE A 194 17.14 13.77 11.24
C PHE A 194 16.84 15.24 11.52
N GLU A 195 16.91 15.63 12.79
CA GLU A 195 16.64 17.01 13.25
C GLU A 195 17.46 18.09 12.52
N LYS A 196 18.73 17.81 12.22
CA LYS A 196 19.62 18.79 11.55
C LYS A 196 19.43 18.88 10.04
N LEU A 197 18.93 17.82 9.39
CA LEU A 197 18.85 17.69 7.93
C LEU A 197 17.41 17.83 7.43
N GLY A 198 16.42 17.33 8.17
CA GLY A 198 15.02 17.31 7.78
C GLY A 198 14.41 18.67 7.46
N PRO A 199 14.53 19.69 8.35
CA PRO A 199 14.04 21.03 8.04
C PRO A 199 14.66 21.62 6.77
N LYS A 200 15.93 21.30 6.48
CA LYS A 200 16.64 21.76 5.28
C LYS A 200 16.12 21.07 4.02
N LEU A 201 15.83 19.77 4.08
CA LEU A 201 15.24 19.03 2.96
C LEU A 201 13.84 19.54 2.63
N ILE A 202 13.00 19.78 3.64
CA ILE A 202 11.66 20.35 3.47
C ILE A 202 11.75 21.73 2.83
N MET A 203 12.74 22.53 3.25
CA MET A 203 12.99 23.84 2.66
C MET A 203 13.31 23.71 1.17
N ILE A 204 14.23 22.82 0.78
CA ILE A 204 14.56 22.55 -0.62
C ILE A 204 13.30 22.16 -1.40
N PHE A 205 12.54 21.15 -0.95
CA PHE A 205 11.35 20.69 -1.68
C PHE A 205 10.27 21.75 -1.85
N ASN A 206 10.05 22.59 -0.84
CA ASN A 206 9.10 23.70 -0.96
C ASN A 206 9.59 24.77 -1.93
N THR A 207 10.89 25.06 -1.95
CA THR A 207 11.49 26.03 -2.88
C THR A 207 11.57 25.54 -4.33
N MET A 208 11.55 24.23 -4.58
CA MET A 208 11.61 23.67 -5.95
C MET A 208 10.42 24.08 -6.83
N LYS A 209 9.24 24.36 -6.24
CA LYS A 209 8.06 24.80 -7.00
C LYS A 209 8.27 26.20 -7.59
N ASP A 210 8.91 27.09 -6.83
CA ASP A 210 9.24 28.44 -7.28
C ASP A 210 10.40 28.41 -8.30
N LEU A 211 11.36 27.50 -8.12
CA LEU A 211 12.46 27.27 -9.05
C LEU A 211 11.96 26.83 -10.44
N LEU A 212 10.92 26.01 -10.51
CA LEU A 212 10.42 25.46 -11.77
C LEU A 212 10.00 26.57 -12.75
N PHE A 213 9.26 27.58 -12.28
CA PHE A 213 8.86 28.72 -13.11
C PHE A 213 10.07 29.45 -13.70
N PHE A 214 11.11 29.63 -12.89
CA PHE A 214 12.33 30.29 -13.32
C PHE A 214 13.11 29.47 -14.35
N VAL A 215 13.22 28.16 -14.14
CA VAL A 215 13.85 27.24 -15.10
C VAL A 215 13.10 27.27 -16.43
N CYS A 216 11.76 27.33 -16.42
CA CYS A 216 10.97 27.52 -17.65
C CYS A 216 11.34 28.82 -18.39
N CYS A 217 11.57 29.92 -17.67
CA CYS A 217 12.06 31.16 -18.29
C CYS A 217 13.43 30.96 -18.95
N ILE A 218 14.39 30.32 -18.27
CA ILE A 218 15.71 30.01 -18.86
C ILE A 218 15.55 29.17 -20.13
N VAL A 219 14.71 28.13 -20.10
CA VAL A 219 14.46 27.24 -21.24
C VAL A 219 13.91 28.01 -22.45
N ILE A 220 13.02 28.99 -22.25
CA ILE A 220 12.48 29.83 -23.33
C ILE A 220 13.60 30.61 -24.04
N PHE A 221 14.47 31.29 -23.27
CA PHE A 221 15.60 32.01 -23.83
C PHE A 221 16.62 31.07 -24.49
N PHE A 222 16.86 29.91 -23.87
CA PHE A 222 17.74 28.88 -24.39
C PHE A 222 17.28 28.37 -25.75
N ILE A 223 16.01 28.00 -25.90
CA ILE A 223 15.45 27.51 -27.17
C ILE A 223 15.58 28.59 -28.26
N GLY A 224 15.21 29.83 -27.94
CA GLY A 224 15.31 30.96 -28.88
C GLY A 224 16.74 31.20 -29.37
N TYR A 225 17.71 31.21 -28.45
CA TYR A 225 19.13 31.36 -28.80
C TYR A 225 19.65 30.17 -29.62
N SER A 226 19.37 28.95 -29.19
CA SER A 226 19.91 27.72 -29.78
C SER A 226 19.48 27.57 -31.24
N ILE A 227 18.18 27.74 -31.51
CA ILE A 227 17.63 27.65 -32.87
C ILE A 227 18.19 28.78 -33.76
N SER A 228 18.19 30.02 -33.26
CA SER A 228 18.63 31.18 -34.05
C SER A 228 20.11 31.09 -34.41
N SER A 229 20.96 30.74 -33.44
CA SER A 229 22.41 30.66 -33.64
C SER A 229 22.82 29.46 -34.49
N TRP A 230 22.16 28.30 -34.30
CA TRP A 230 22.38 27.12 -35.14
C TRP A 230 22.02 27.39 -36.60
N SER A 231 20.90 28.09 -36.83
CA SER A 231 20.47 28.46 -38.20
C SER A 231 21.42 29.43 -38.89
N LEU A 232 22.16 30.26 -38.15
CA LEU A 232 23.10 31.24 -38.72
C LEU A 232 24.46 30.61 -39.07
N ILE A 233 24.95 29.69 -38.24
CA ILE A 233 26.24 29.01 -38.47
C ILE A 233 26.10 27.95 -39.57
N ASN A 234 25.00 27.20 -39.55
CA ASN A 234 24.74 26.13 -40.50
C ASN A 234 23.79 26.62 -41.60
N THR A 235 24.35 27.34 -42.57
CA THR A 235 23.61 27.84 -43.73
C THR A 235 23.35 26.76 -44.79
N ASP A 236 24.24 25.77 -44.88
CA ASP A 236 24.12 24.61 -45.77
C ASP A 236 23.18 23.57 -45.15
N ASN A 237 21.94 23.98 -44.93
CA ASN A 237 20.86 23.07 -44.58
C ASN A 237 20.45 22.32 -45.85
N GLN A 238 21.27 21.36 -46.31
CA GLN A 238 20.77 20.28 -47.16
C GLN A 238 19.84 19.38 -46.33
N ILE A 239 18.74 19.95 -45.85
CA ILE A 239 17.55 19.21 -45.47
C ILE A 239 16.92 18.81 -46.80
N SER A 240 17.54 17.86 -47.50
CA SER A 240 16.95 17.30 -48.69
C SER A 240 15.72 16.49 -48.26
N TRP A 241 14.55 17.12 -48.34
CA TRP A 241 13.25 16.43 -48.31
C TRP A 241 13.05 15.49 -49.52
N ASN A 242 14.06 15.35 -50.38
CA ASN A 242 14.10 14.33 -51.42
C ASN A 242 14.26 12.96 -50.77
N TYR A 243 13.10 12.37 -50.43
CA TYR A 243 12.89 10.95 -50.39
C TYR A 243 13.23 10.37 -51.77
N ASN A 244 14.52 10.19 -52.06
CA ASN A 244 14.95 9.44 -53.22
C ASN A 244 14.56 7.99 -52.97
N SER A 245 13.49 7.54 -53.63
CA SER A 245 12.90 6.20 -53.59
C SER A 245 13.84 5.06 -54.00
N ASN A 246 15.13 5.35 -54.23
CA ASN A 246 16.16 4.39 -54.62
C ASN A 246 17.19 4.14 -53.51
N ARG A 247 17.04 4.72 -52.30
CA ARG A 247 17.75 4.21 -51.12
C ARG A 247 16.96 3.04 -50.56
N SER A 248 17.63 1.90 -50.45
CA SER A 248 17.09 0.64 -49.95
C SER A 248 16.29 0.84 -48.67
N ILE A 249 15.14 0.19 -48.61
CA ILE A 249 14.17 0.09 -47.50
C ILE A 249 14.79 -0.37 -46.15
N THR A 250 16.09 -0.63 -46.11
CA THR A 250 16.86 -0.95 -44.90
C THR A 250 17.48 0.25 -44.19
N ASP A 251 17.47 1.45 -44.79
CA ASP A 251 18.04 2.64 -44.18
C ASP A 251 16.97 3.39 -43.36
N ASP A 252 16.59 2.79 -42.23
CA ASP A 252 15.62 3.29 -41.23
C ASP A 252 16.13 4.56 -40.50
N ARG A 253 17.10 5.25 -41.08
CA ARG A 253 17.72 6.48 -40.54
C ARG A 253 16.80 7.69 -40.67
N SER A 254 15.63 7.55 -41.30
CA SER A 254 14.79 8.70 -41.61
C SER A 254 14.09 9.38 -40.44
N SER A 255 13.73 8.59 -39.43
CA SER A 255 13.22 9.07 -38.15
C SER A 255 14.35 9.55 -37.21
N LEU A 256 15.59 9.11 -37.43
CA LEU A 256 16.77 9.52 -36.65
C LEU A 256 17.20 10.98 -36.95
N TRP A 257 16.88 11.51 -38.13
CA TRP A 257 17.38 12.83 -38.57
C TRP A 257 16.76 14.01 -37.82
N THR A 258 15.50 13.92 -37.37
CA THR A 258 14.85 14.97 -36.56
C THR A 258 15.39 15.01 -35.14
N TRP A 259 15.62 13.83 -34.53
CA TRP A 259 16.26 13.73 -33.22
C TRP A 259 17.72 14.16 -33.25
N GLN A 260 18.45 13.85 -34.32
CA GLN A 260 19.83 14.28 -34.49
C GLN A 260 19.93 15.81 -34.60
N LEU A 261 19.07 16.45 -35.40
CA LEU A 261 19.04 17.91 -35.50
C LEU A 261 18.72 18.56 -34.15
N LEU A 262 17.72 18.04 -33.42
CA LEU A 262 17.39 18.52 -32.08
C LEU A 262 18.57 18.36 -31.13
N HIS A 263 19.24 17.20 -31.14
CA HIS A 263 20.43 16.92 -30.34
C HIS A 263 21.56 17.92 -30.65
N ASP A 264 21.84 18.18 -31.93
CA ASP A 264 22.94 19.04 -32.33
C ASP A 264 22.66 20.52 -31.99
N VAL A 265 21.42 20.99 -32.22
CA VAL A 265 20.96 22.33 -31.82
C VAL A 265 21.03 22.52 -30.31
N THR A 266 20.52 21.55 -29.55
CA THR A 266 20.48 21.64 -28.08
C THR A 266 21.89 21.57 -27.49
N ASN A 267 22.73 20.65 -27.95
CA ASN A 267 24.13 20.58 -27.53
C ASN A 267 24.86 21.89 -27.82
N PHE A 268 24.67 22.45 -29.02
CA PHE A 268 25.25 23.74 -29.36
C PHE A 268 24.87 24.79 -28.33
N GLY A 269 23.58 24.96 -28.02
CA GLY A 269 23.14 25.92 -27.00
C GLY A 269 23.71 25.64 -25.60
N VAL A 270 23.76 24.37 -25.18
CA VAL A 270 24.14 23.98 -23.80
C VAL A 270 25.60 24.36 -23.53
N TRP A 271 26.50 24.04 -24.45
CA TRP A 271 27.92 24.37 -24.29
C TRP A 271 28.18 25.88 -24.20
N LYS A 272 27.32 26.70 -24.82
CA LYS A 272 27.40 28.17 -24.75
C LYS A 272 26.95 28.72 -23.40
N ILE A 273 26.01 28.07 -22.71
CA ILE A 273 25.67 28.43 -21.31
C ILE A 273 26.90 28.32 -20.41
N PHE A 274 27.72 27.28 -20.60
CA PHE A 274 28.94 27.04 -19.83
C PHE A 274 30.15 27.87 -20.30
N GLY A 275 29.95 28.81 -21.24
CA GLY A 275 30.98 29.75 -21.66
C GLY A 275 31.95 29.23 -22.71
N GLN A 276 31.66 28.12 -23.39
CA GLN A 276 32.48 27.65 -24.50
C GLN A 276 32.34 28.59 -25.70
N VAL A 277 33.39 29.34 -26.04
CA VAL A 277 33.40 30.21 -27.23
C VAL A 277 34.15 29.49 -28.34
N ASP A 278 33.52 29.38 -29.52
CA ASP A 278 34.20 28.82 -30.69
C ASP A 278 35.00 29.95 -31.35
N PRO A 279 36.17 29.64 -31.93
CA PRO A 279 36.97 30.63 -32.63
C PRO A 279 36.15 31.31 -33.74
N ILE A 280 36.27 32.64 -33.84
CA ILE A 280 35.59 33.42 -34.88
C ILE A 280 36.36 33.23 -36.18
N ASP A 281 35.79 32.48 -37.12
CA ASP A 281 36.24 32.51 -38.51
C ASP A 281 35.82 33.85 -39.11
N GLY A 282 36.75 34.82 -39.04
CA GLY A 282 36.53 36.27 -39.19
C GLY A 282 36.13 36.78 -40.58
N THR A 283 35.50 35.96 -41.42
CA THR A 283 35.13 36.31 -42.80
C THR A 283 33.62 36.33 -43.06
N ASN A 284 32.80 35.70 -42.22
CA ASN A 284 31.35 35.58 -42.45
C ASN A 284 30.53 36.51 -41.53
N ALA A 285 29.62 37.30 -42.12
CA ALA A 285 28.70 38.17 -41.38
C ALA A 285 27.85 37.38 -40.36
N TYR A 286 27.46 36.14 -40.70
CA TYR A 286 26.73 35.25 -39.81
C TYR A 286 27.52 34.88 -38.55
N SER A 287 28.82 34.61 -38.67
CA SER A 287 29.69 34.30 -37.52
C SER A 287 29.78 35.47 -36.53
N ILE A 288 29.84 36.70 -37.04
CA ILE A 288 29.87 37.92 -36.22
C ILE A 288 28.53 38.11 -35.49
N VAL A 289 27.39 37.93 -36.18
CA VAL A 289 26.06 38.04 -35.57
C VAL A 289 25.87 36.97 -34.49
N THR A 290 26.26 35.72 -34.76
CA THR A 290 26.18 34.63 -33.77
C THR A 290 27.07 34.88 -32.57
N PHE A 291 28.25 35.47 -32.76
CA PHE A 291 29.12 35.87 -31.66
C PHE A 291 28.46 36.94 -30.77
N ILE A 292 27.84 37.96 -31.37
CA ILE A 292 27.08 38.99 -30.63
C ILE A 292 25.90 38.36 -29.88
N LEU A 293 25.12 37.48 -30.53
CA LEU A 293 24.03 36.75 -29.89
C LEU A 293 24.52 35.91 -28.72
N THR A 294 25.70 35.30 -28.83
CA THR A 294 26.31 34.50 -27.75
C THR A 294 26.66 35.38 -26.54
N ILE A 295 27.26 36.55 -26.77
CA ILE A 295 27.55 37.51 -25.69
C ILE A 295 26.26 37.94 -24.99
N LEU A 296 25.24 38.32 -25.76
CA LEU A 296 23.94 38.73 -25.21
C LEU A 296 23.27 37.60 -24.44
N PHE A 297 23.27 36.39 -24.99
CA PHE A 297 22.70 35.22 -24.36
C PHE A 297 23.38 34.91 -23.02
N VAL A 298 24.72 34.84 -22.98
CA VAL A 298 25.48 34.58 -21.75
C VAL A 298 25.26 35.69 -20.71
N ALA A 299 25.17 36.96 -21.13
CA ALA A 299 24.84 38.05 -20.22
C ALA A 299 23.44 37.90 -19.62
N ILE A 300 22.42 37.61 -20.45
CA ILE A 300 21.05 37.44 -19.99
C ILE A 300 20.94 36.19 -19.10
N SER A 301 21.50 35.05 -19.49
CA SER A 301 21.38 33.80 -18.74
C SER A 301 22.20 33.81 -17.45
N ASN A 302 23.50 34.10 -17.53
CA ASN A 302 24.41 33.92 -16.41
C ASN A 302 24.54 35.17 -15.52
N VAL A 303 24.43 36.37 -16.08
CA VAL A 303 24.57 37.62 -15.29
C VAL A 303 23.21 38.10 -14.78
N LEU A 304 22.16 38.03 -15.60
CA LEU A 304 20.84 38.51 -15.18
C LEU A 304 20.02 37.39 -14.52
N LEU A 305 19.70 36.33 -15.28
CA LEU A 305 18.76 35.32 -14.85
C LEU A 305 19.31 34.50 -13.66
N LEU A 306 20.52 33.96 -13.74
CA LEU A 306 21.09 33.16 -12.64
C LEU A 306 21.20 33.95 -11.33
N ASN A 307 21.62 35.21 -11.39
CA ASN A 307 21.71 36.07 -10.20
C ASN A 307 20.34 36.39 -9.60
N VAL A 308 19.34 36.67 -10.44
CA VAL A 308 17.95 36.83 -9.98
C VAL A 308 17.43 35.53 -9.36
N LEU A 309 17.75 34.37 -9.93
CA LEU A 309 17.36 33.08 -9.38
C LEU A 309 17.95 32.87 -7.99
N VAL A 310 19.24 33.11 -7.81
CA VAL A 310 19.91 33.00 -6.51
C VAL A 310 19.28 33.96 -5.49
N ALA A 311 18.95 35.19 -5.91
CA ALA A 311 18.30 36.17 -5.05
C ALA A 311 16.88 35.72 -4.62
N LEU A 312 16.05 35.27 -5.56
CA LEU A 312 14.71 34.75 -5.28
C LEU A 312 14.77 33.51 -4.40
N PHE A 313 15.72 32.60 -4.67
CA PHE A 313 15.92 31.40 -3.88
C PHE A 313 16.27 31.73 -2.43
N ASN A 314 17.15 32.71 -2.19
CA ASN A 314 17.49 33.16 -0.84
C ASN A 314 16.28 33.75 -0.10
N ILE A 315 15.45 34.55 -0.78
CA ILE A 315 14.22 35.11 -0.19
C ILE A 315 13.23 34.00 0.17
N THR A 316 12.98 33.05 -0.73
CA THR A 316 12.08 31.93 -0.45
C THR A 316 12.61 31.03 0.65
N ILE A 317 13.93 30.74 0.66
CA ILE A 317 14.58 29.98 1.73
C ILE A 317 14.32 30.61 3.09
N GLU A 318 14.47 31.93 3.21
CA GLU A 318 14.28 32.62 4.49
C GLU A 318 12.81 32.61 4.93
N ASN A 319 11.88 32.85 4.00
CA ASN A 319 10.45 32.76 4.26
C ASN A 319 10.01 31.35 4.69
N VAL A 320 10.54 30.32 4.02
CA VAL A 320 10.22 28.91 4.33
C VAL A 320 10.90 28.47 5.62
N ARG A 321 12.11 28.95 5.93
CA ARG A 321 12.85 28.62 7.17
C ARG A 321 12.05 28.93 8.42
N MET A 322 11.29 30.03 8.43
CA MET A 322 10.44 30.42 9.56
C MET A 322 9.33 29.40 9.86
N GLN A 323 8.89 28.63 8.86
CA GLN A 323 7.83 27.62 8.99
C GLN A 323 8.36 26.18 8.91
N SER A 324 9.57 25.97 8.40
CA SER A 324 10.14 24.64 8.10
C SER A 324 10.26 23.78 9.35
N HIS A 325 10.68 24.36 10.48
CA HIS A 325 10.74 23.63 11.76
C HIS A 325 9.36 23.12 12.20
N ARG A 326 8.30 23.92 12.03
CA ARG A 326 6.94 23.50 12.37
C ARG A 326 6.45 22.39 11.44
N ILE A 327 6.71 22.53 10.13
CA ILE A 327 6.35 21.53 9.12
C ILE A 327 7.11 20.23 9.36
N TRP A 328 8.40 20.32 9.69
CA TRP A 328 9.24 19.17 10.03
C TRP A 328 8.72 18.40 11.25
N ARG A 329 8.39 19.11 12.34
CA ARG A 329 7.82 18.49 13.56
C ARG A 329 6.52 17.74 13.26
N TYR A 330 5.67 18.31 12.42
CA TYR A 330 4.47 17.62 11.94
C TYR A 330 4.80 16.38 11.09
N GLN A 331 5.77 16.46 10.20
CA GLN A 331 6.23 15.30 9.42
C GLN A 331 6.83 14.20 10.31
N CYS A 332 7.59 14.56 11.35
CA CYS A 332 8.08 13.60 12.34
C CYS A 332 6.94 12.87 13.06
N PHE A 333 5.86 13.58 13.44
CA PHE A 333 4.67 12.94 13.99
C PHE A 333 4.08 11.89 13.04
N LEU A 334 3.89 12.26 11.76
CA LEU A 334 3.37 11.34 10.75
C LEU A 334 4.27 10.13 10.57
N LEU A 335 5.59 10.36 10.51
CA LEU A 335 6.58 9.30 10.36
C LEU A 335 6.54 8.34 11.55
N VAL A 336 6.56 8.82 12.79
CA VAL A 336 6.45 7.95 13.98
C VAL A 336 5.14 7.17 13.96
N TYR A 337 4.02 7.84 13.65
CA TYR A 337 2.72 7.19 13.57
C TYR A 337 2.70 6.07 12.51
N GLU A 338 3.31 6.30 11.35
CA GLU A 338 3.39 5.32 10.28
C GLU A 338 4.29 4.13 10.66
N TYR A 339 5.48 4.39 11.19
CA TYR A 339 6.43 3.35 11.60
C TYR A 339 5.91 2.50 12.77
N ASN A 340 5.10 3.05 13.66
CA ASN A 340 4.46 2.27 14.73
C ASN A 340 3.46 1.22 14.19
N ASN A 341 2.89 1.45 13.01
CA ASN A 341 1.97 0.53 12.35
C ASN A 341 2.67 -0.39 11.32
N LYS A 342 4.00 -0.33 11.22
CA LYS A 342 4.82 -1.19 10.35
C LYS A 342 5.28 -2.45 11.10
N PRO A 343 5.49 -3.57 10.39
CA PRO A 343 6.04 -4.77 11.00
C PRO A 343 7.47 -4.52 11.54
N PRO A 344 7.90 -5.26 12.55
CA PRO A 344 9.21 -5.09 13.18
C PRO A 344 10.39 -5.58 12.32
N LEU A 345 10.13 -6.23 11.19
CA LEU A 345 11.14 -6.82 10.31
C LEU A 345 11.36 -5.96 9.05
N PRO A 346 12.62 -5.71 8.62
CA PRO A 346 12.92 -5.00 7.39
C PRO A 346 12.48 -5.80 6.15
N PRO A 347 12.11 -5.15 5.05
CA PRO A 347 12.14 -5.76 3.72
C PRO A 347 13.53 -6.38 3.48
N PRO A 348 13.69 -7.63 2.99
CA PRO A 348 12.73 -8.61 2.46
C PRO A 348 12.11 -9.59 3.49
N PHE A 349 12.41 -9.45 4.77
CA PHE A 349 11.97 -10.38 5.82
C PHE A 349 10.55 -10.08 6.34
N ASN A 350 10.01 -8.89 6.05
CA ASN A 350 8.62 -8.54 6.39
C ASN A 350 7.60 -9.50 5.77
N THR A 351 7.89 -10.10 4.61
CA THR A 351 7.02 -11.07 3.94
C THR A 351 6.80 -12.31 4.79
N ILE A 352 7.83 -12.75 5.53
CA ILE A 352 7.71 -13.88 6.47
C ILE A 352 6.79 -13.51 7.63
N TYR A 353 6.87 -12.27 8.12
CA TYR A 353 5.96 -11.77 9.17
C TYR A 353 4.51 -11.74 8.69
N TYR A 354 4.26 -11.26 7.48
CA TYR A 354 2.91 -11.26 6.90
C TYR A 354 2.37 -12.67 6.71
N LEU A 355 3.18 -13.60 6.20
CA LEU A 355 2.82 -15.00 6.09
C LEU A 355 2.47 -15.60 7.45
N TYR A 356 3.31 -15.38 8.47
CA TYR A 356 3.04 -15.81 9.84
C TYR A 356 1.73 -15.22 10.38
N SER A 357 1.50 -13.93 10.19
CA SER A 357 0.28 -13.25 10.66
C SER A 357 -0.98 -13.79 9.96
N ILE A 358 -0.91 -14.07 8.66
CA ILE A 358 -2.03 -14.66 7.89
C ILE A 358 -2.29 -16.09 8.35
N ILE A 359 -1.24 -16.91 8.52
CA ILE A 359 -1.37 -18.29 9.01
C ILE A 359 -2.00 -18.29 10.41
N ARG A 360 -1.52 -17.44 11.31
CA ARG A 360 -2.08 -17.30 12.66
C ARG A 360 -3.54 -16.87 12.62
N TYR A 361 -3.89 -15.87 11.81
CA TYR A 361 -5.27 -15.44 11.64
C TYR A 361 -6.17 -16.57 11.10
N ILE A 362 -5.69 -17.34 10.12
CA ILE A 362 -6.43 -18.50 9.60
C ILE A 362 -6.62 -19.55 10.70
N ILE A 363 -5.59 -19.86 11.49
CA ILE A 363 -5.69 -20.80 12.61
C ILE A 363 -6.70 -20.32 13.66
N GLU A 364 -6.63 -19.05 14.08
CA GLU A 364 -7.57 -18.45 15.03
C GLU A 364 -9.01 -18.47 14.49
N LYS A 365 -9.19 -18.20 13.19
CA LYS A 365 -10.51 -18.25 12.55
C LYS A 365 -11.03 -19.68 12.44
N ILE A 366 -10.18 -20.65 12.11
CA ILE A 366 -10.54 -22.08 12.09
C ILE A 366 -10.91 -22.54 13.50
N GLN A 367 -10.15 -22.16 14.53
CA GLN A 367 -10.47 -22.46 15.93
C GLN A 367 -11.79 -21.83 16.36
N TYR A 368 -12.07 -20.58 15.95
CA TYR A 368 -13.34 -19.92 16.19
C TYR A 368 -14.51 -20.64 15.52
N TYR A 369 -14.38 -21.03 14.24
CA TYR A 369 -15.43 -21.81 13.56
C TYR A 369 -15.59 -23.22 14.16
N HIS A 370 -14.50 -23.86 14.57
CA HIS A 370 -14.55 -25.16 15.27
C HIS A 370 -15.30 -25.05 16.61
N GLN A 371 -15.00 -24.04 17.42
CA GLN A 371 -15.73 -23.77 18.67
C GLN A 371 -17.20 -23.46 18.42
N LYS A 372 -17.52 -22.67 17.39
CA LYS A 372 -18.90 -22.36 17.03
C LYS A 372 -19.67 -23.60 16.56
N CYS A 373 -19.06 -24.45 15.75
CA CYS A 373 -19.65 -25.74 15.34
C CYS A 373 -19.82 -26.70 16.53
N GLN A 374 -18.87 -26.73 17.46
CA GLN A 374 -18.94 -27.57 18.65
C GLN A 374 -20.04 -27.10 19.63
N HIS A 375 -20.26 -25.80 19.76
CA HIS A 375 -21.39 -25.24 20.51
C HIS A 375 -22.74 -25.62 19.88
N VAL A 376 -22.89 -25.45 18.56
CA VAL A 376 -24.13 -25.78 17.84
C VAL A 376 -24.42 -27.29 17.90
N ALA A 377 -23.41 -28.15 17.76
CA ALA A 377 -23.58 -29.59 17.88
C ALA A 377 -24.00 -30.02 19.31
N CYS A 378 -23.51 -29.33 20.33
CA CYS A 378 -23.88 -29.60 21.72
C CYS A 378 -25.31 -29.15 22.03
N GLU A 379 -25.77 -28.03 21.47
CA GLU A 379 -27.17 -27.59 21.56
C GLU A 379 -28.12 -28.60 20.89
N ILE A 380 -27.82 -29.04 19.66
CA ILE A 380 -28.62 -30.07 18.96
C ILE A 380 -28.68 -31.38 19.76
N SER A 381 -27.56 -31.80 20.37
CA SER A 381 -27.54 -33.01 21.20
C SER A 381 -28.40 -32.88 22.46
N LYS A 382 -28.44 -31.71 23.09
CA LYS A 382 -29.27 -31.46 24.28
C LYS A 382 -30.74 -31.45 23.92
N ASP A 383 -31.11 -30.79 22.82
CA ASP A 383 -32.49 -30.76 22.35
C ASP A 383 -33.02 -32.16 22.02
N SER A 384 -32.16 -33.04 21.45
CA SER A 384 -32.53 -34.44 21.17
C SER A 384 -32.69 -35.31 22.42
N ILE A 385 -31.89 -35.03 23.47
CA ILE A 385 -31.98 -35.76 24.75
C ILE A 385 -33.24 -35.31 25.49
N ASP A 386 -33.48 -34.00 25.57
CA ASP A 386 -34.68 -33.44 26.21
C ASP A 386 -35.97 -33.92 25.52
N SER A 387 -35.98 -34.00 24.18
CA SER A 387 -37.14 -34.54 23.45
C SER A 387 -37.39 -36.02 23.77
N SER A 388 -36.34 -36.84 23.84
CA SER A 388 -36.46 -38.27 24.17
C SER A 388 -36.91 -38.51 25.62
N GLU A 389 -36.45 -37.70 26.57
CA GLU A 389 -36.89 -37.79 27.97
C GLU A 389 -38.35 -37.37 28.15
N THR A 390 -38.82 -36.38 27.39
CA THR A 390 -40.25 -36.00 27.42
C THR A 390 -41.16 -37.10 26.87
N GLU A 391 -40.76 -37.78 25.80
CA GLU A 391 -41.56 -38.83 25.16
C GLU A 391 -41.69 -40.07 26.05
N VAL A 392 -40.59 -40.53 26.67
CA VAL A 392 -40.61 -41.64 27.64
C VAL A 392 -41.45 -41.30 28.88
N ARG A 393 -41.44 -40.03 29.32
CA ARG A 393 -42.22 -39.58 30.47
C ARG A 393 -43.72 -39.53 30.18
N GLU A 394 -44.11 -39.20 28.95
CA GLU A 394 -45.49 -39.25 28.47
C GLU A 394 -45.99 -40.70 28.41
N GLU A 395 -45.22 -41.62 27.81
CA GLU A 395 -45.56 -43.06 27.76
C GLU A 395 -45.75 -43.66 29.16
N PHE A 396 -44.87 -43.33 30.11
CA PHE A 396 -44.96 -43.83 31.48
C PHE A 396 -46.20 -43.30 32.24
N LYS A 397 -46.61 -42.05 31.99
CA LYS A 397 -47.85 -41.49 32.56
C LYS A 397 -49.08 -42.19 31.98
N ILE A 398 -49.10 -42.44 30.68
CA ILE A 398 -50.21 -43.14 30.00
C ILE A 398 -50.32 -44.57 30.52
N SER A 399 -49.20 -45.29 30.67
CA SER A 399 -49.18 -46.66 31.21
C SER A 399 -49.72 -46.74 32.65
N ASN A 400 -49.33 -45.81 33.52
CA ASN A 400 -49.84 -45.75 34.89
C ASN A 400 -51.33 -45.38 34.95
N ALA A 401 -51.79 -44.48 34.08
CA ALA A 401 -53.21 -44.13 33.98
C ALA A 401 -54.05 -45.34 33.52
N MET A 402 -53.59 -46.10 32.53
CA MET A 402 -54.27 -47.32 32.07
C MET A 402 -54.35 -48.40 33.16
N GLN A 403 -53.27 -48.62 33.92
CA GLN A 403 -53.29 -49.59 35.02
C GLN A 403 -54.27 -49.18 36.12
N HIS A 404 -54.38 -47.88 36.41
CA HIS A 404 -55.34 -47.35 37.38
C HIS A 404 -56.79 -47.49 36.89
N GLU A 405 -57.07 -47.23 35.62
CA GLU A 405 -58.41 -47.43 35.04
C GLU A 405 -58.79 -48.92 34.95
N SER A 406 -57.85 -49.80 34.62
CA SER A 406 -58.04 -51.26 34.66
C SER A 406 -58.42 -51.76 36.05
N ALA A 407 -57.74 -51.29 37.10
CA ALA A 407 -58.05 -51.68 38.48
C ALA A 407 -59.46 -51.21 38.90
N ILE A 408 -59.88 -50.02 38.49
CA ILE A 408 -61.24 -49.50 38.75
C ILE A 408 -62.29 -50.33 37.98
N ALA A 409 -62.00 -50.70 36.73
CA ALA A 409 -62.88 -51.53 35.92
C ALA A 409 -63.07 -52.91 36.57
N ASP A 410 -62.00 -53.55 37.05
CA ASP A 410 -62.05 -54.85 37.71
C ASP A 410 -62.86 -54.79 39.03
N ASP A 411 -62.72 -53.74 39.83
CA ASP A 411 -63.52 -53.51 41.02
C ASP A 411 -65.01 -53.33 40.67
N TYR A 412 -65.31 -52.57 39.62
CA TYR A 412 -66.68 -52.38 39.12
C TYR A 412 -67.31 -53.68 38.59
N TRP A 413 -66.54 -54.48 37.83
CA TRP A 413 -66.97 -55.78 37.35
C TRP A 413 -67.22 -56.76 38.49
N SER A 414 -66.38 -56.76 39.52
CA SER A 414 -66.57 -57.58 40.72
C SER A 414 -67.84 -57.22 41.49
N TYR A 415 -68.21 -55.93 41.53
CA TYR A 415 -69.43 -55.43 42.14
C TYR A 415 -70.68 -55.87 41.37
N ILE A 416 -70.66 -55.75 40.03
CA ILE A 416 -71.77 -56.18 39.16
C ILE A 416 -71.99 -57.69 39.23
N LEU A 417 -70.92 -58.49 39.22
CA LEU A 417 -71.00 -59.95 39.33
C LEU A 417 -71.61 -60.40 40.68
N LYS A 418 -71.46 -59.59 41.74
CA LYS A 418 -72.03 -59.87 43.07
C LYS A 418 -73.52 -59.54 43.20
N HIS A 419 -74.08 -58.68 42.33
CA HIS A 419 -75.42 -58.12 42.51
C HIS A 419 -76.42 -58.36 41.36
N GLY A 420 -76.12 -59.26 40.43
CA GLY A 420 -77.12 -60.14 39.79
C GLY A 420 -78.31 -59.46 39.09
N LYS A 421 -78.09 -59.00 37.86
CA LYS A 421 -79.10 -58.97 36.78
C LYS A 421 -78.42 -59.34 35.45
N LYS A 422 -78.49 -60.61 35.05
CA LYS A 422 -77.83 -61.12 33.82
C LYS A 422 -78.27 -60.37 32.55
N ASP A 423 -79.52 -59.94 32.50
CA ASP A 423 -80.11 -59.32 31.31
C ASP A 423 -79.56 -57.91 31.02
N LEU A 424 -79.03 -57.21 32.04
CA LEU A 424 -78.40 -55.89 31.87
C LEU A 424 -76.94 -55.99 31.38
N VAL A 425 -76.29 -57.11 31.67
CA VAL A 425 -74.88 -57.36 31.32
C VAL A 425 -74.75 -57.67 29.82
N GLU A 426 -75.67 -58.45 29.24
CA GLU A 426 -75.66 -58.71 27.79
C GLU A 426 -75.90 -57.45 26.96
N VAL A 427 -76.80 -56.57 27.40
CA VAL A 427 -77.06 -55.28 26.72
C VAL A 427 -75.86 -54.33 26.85
N ALA A 428 -75.19 -54.33 28.00
CA ALA A 428 -73.98 -53.54 28.20
C ALA A 428 -72.80 -54.06 27.36
N ILE A 429 -72.61 -55.38 27.26
CA ILE A 429 -71.58 -56.00 26.43
C ILE A 429 -71.81 -55.66 24.96
N GLN A 430 -73.03 -55.78 24.44
CA GLN A 430 -73.34 -55.43 23.05
C GLN A 430 -73.12 -53.94 22.75
N ASN A 431 -73.40 -53.05 23.70
CA ASN A 431 -73.14 -51.61 23.53
C ASN A 431 -71.64 -51.28 23.61
N ILE A 432 -70.87 -51.99 24.43
CA ILE A 432 -69.42 -51.84 24.52
C ILE A 432 -68.76 -52.38 23.25
N GLU A 433 -69.16 -53.55 22.75
CA GLU A 433 -68.67 -54.10 21.48
C GLU A 433 -68.92 -53.13 20.31
N ARG A 434 -70.11 -52.51 20.26
CA ARG A 434 -70.43 -51.52 19.23
C ARG A 434 -69.56 -50.27 19.34
N LYS A 435 -69.37 -49.73 20.55
CA LYS A 435 -68.48 -48.58 20.78
C LYS A 435 -67.00 -48.90 20.49
N LEU A 436 -66.57 -50.12 20.76
CA LEU A 436 -65.20 -50.56 20.48
C LEU A 436 -64.95 -50.63 18.97
N HIS A 437 -65.95 -51.11 18.21
CA HIS A 437 -65.91 -51.12 16.75
C HIS A 437 -65.85 -49.69 16.19
N ASP A 438 -66.69 -48.77 16.69
CA ASP A 438 -66.68 -47.37 16.25
C ASP A 438 -65.34 -46.67 16.55
N LEU A 439 -64.70 -46.99 17.68
CA LEU A 439 -63.38 -46.46 18.04
C LEU A 439 -62.24 -47.07 17.21
N GLN A 440 -62.33 -48.36 16.84
CA GLN A 440 -61.39 -48.99 15.91
C GLN A 440 -61.48 -48.38 14.52
N GLU A 441 -62.68 -48.03 14.06
CA GLU A 441 -62.90 -47.35 12.78
C GLU A 441 -62.32 -45.93 12.81
N GLN A 442 -62.54 -45.17 13.89
CA GLN A 442 -61.94 -43.83 14.06
C GLN A 442 -60.41 -43.85 14.12
N THR A 443 -59.80 -44.83 14.80
CA THR A 443 -58.33 -44.96 14.82
C THR A 443 -57.77 -45.38 13.47
N HIS A 444 -58.49 -46.20 12.71
CA HIS A 444 -58.11 -46.54 11.33
C HIS A 444 -58.18 -45.32 10.40
N ASP A 445 -59.21 -44.48 10.54
CA ASP A 445 -59.35 -43.24 9.78
C ASP A 445 -58.27 -42.21 10.13
N MET A 446 -57.87 -42.09 11.40
CA MET A 446 -56.75 -41.21 11.80
C MET A 446 -55.41 -41.69 11.24
N MET A 447 -55.12 -43.00 11.25
CA MET A 447 -53.88 -43.54 10.64
C MET A 447 -53.85 -43.36 9.11
N ASN A 448 -55.01 -43.38 8.45
CA ASN A 448 -55.11 -43.09 7.01
C ASN A 448 -54.98 -41.59 6.70
N HIS A 449 -55.28 -40.71 7.66
CA HIS A 449 -55.08 -39.26 7.52
C HIS A 449 -53.65 -38.80 7.79
N GLU A 450 -52.83 -39.57 8.52
CA GLU A 450 -51.40 -39.28 8.73
C GLU A 450 -50.48 -39.85 7.63
N SER A 451 -51.02 -40.68 6.72
CA SER A 451 -50.25 -41.31 5.63
C SER A 451 -50.45 -40.69 4.23
N ASN A 452 -51.19 -39.58 4.14
CA ASN A 452 -51.23 -38.64 3.00
C ASN A 452 -50.72 -37.28 3.46
#